data_AF-T0R657-F1
#
_entry.id   AF-T0R657-F1
#
_cell.length_a   1.000
_cell.length_b   1.000
_cell.length_c   1.000
_cell.angle_alpha   90.00
_cell.angle_beta   90.00
_cell.angle_gamma   90.00
#
_symmetry.space_group_name_H-M   'P 1'
#
loop_
_entity.id
_entity.type
_entity.pdbx_description
1 polymer ?
#
loop_
_entity_poly.entity_id
_entity_poly.type
_entity_poly.pdbx_seq_one_letter_code
_entity_poly.pdbx_strand_id
1 'polypeptide(L)'
;MSSALRRLSRFATSMDLEVKWGARFRRPLLVWVYVQHLMTFVYFGLLGAMHLTLDLGMRVAMRSYASGPSGALLVLTGVLHCWPFLPLRVQQRCARACARQGHRTHSRWWPKSLVPSTNVQIALGHFVAISCETYTAYDMSCRIVNPHLAGLYASLLVLNCVCTTWLLFLRDASSKLVWVNLLDSAISFALSAGFPLFFLLLPLIRFVFVSSRDIAHSLHWYAQIYSTSRTLCVSSLPVLALRVVPGVTNFGVLRRVSASLRYKRHHALGPPRGTIPTGWRAFTLQQRHGRLLKIVLACNVLWGVAVAVTSVRALYLRSPCPDYCVYASAPWFTTECNCIYALLNCRDAGIEANDSVDNRFHASIVGPNLVFLHLQRCAVPNGLALETLSQFQSLYALKLEMTQLARWDVPGTSLPSSVMLIDVRYSQLASVPYILRSMPPSVRWLFLVGHPKLVDIPSDVYANWTNLLSLWLGDNALPHVRPRDIAQMTSLQILDLSSNQIADIPETELGALPLLRTLYLHNNAIRIFPSTLLRAKPNLLLSLNHNPIATIAEIVGRSVHVASTPFCTATPMTSACYEDCAPSCGMPFVGNYLCDLGCNTTACAFDGGDCDF
;
A
#
# COMPACT_ATOMS: atom_id res chain seq x y z
N MET A 1 -32.52 -64.71 -26.27
CA MET A 1 -31.54 -63.63 -26.47
C MET A 1 -32.10 -62.20 -26.24
N SER A 2 -33.21 -62.01 -25.51
CA SER A 2 -33.79 -60.65 -25.25
C SER A 2 -33.37 -60.00 -23.91
N SER A 3 -32.47 -60.64 -23.15
CA SER A 3 -31.93 -60.11 -21.88
C SER A 3 -30.56 -59.42 -22.01
N ALA A 4 -29.84 -59.65 -23.12
CA ALA A 4 -28.55 -58.99 -23.41
C ALA A 4 -28.73 -57.56 -23.94
N LEU A 5 -29.79 -57.31 -24.72
CA LEU A 5 -30.12 -55.97 -25.24
C LEU A 5 -30.67 -55.01 -24.17
N ARG A 6 -31.22 -55.53 -23.05
CA ARG A 6 -31.60 -54.70 -21.89
C ARG A 6 -30.41 -54.28 -21.02
N ARG A 7 -29.22 -54.86 -21.21
CA ARG A 7 -27.99 -54.40 -20.51
C ARG A 7 -27.28 -53.27 -21.26
N LEU A 8 -27.64 -52.99 -22.52
CA LEU A 8 -27.12 -51.85 -23.27
C LEU A 8 -27.81 -50.51 -22.93
N SER A 9 -28.88 -50.52 -22.13
CA SER A 9 -29.42 -49.30 -21.50
C SER A 9 -28.56 -48.75 -20.36
N ARG A 10 -27.44 -49.41 -20.01
CA ARG A 10 -26.45 -48.93 -19.02
C ARG A 10 -25.54 -47.82 -19.53
N PHE A 11 -25.71 -47.35 -20.77
CA PHE A 11 -25.04 -46.15 -21.29
C PHE A 11 -25.97 -44.94 -21.43
N ALA A 12 -27.08 -44.90 -20.71
CA ALA A 12 -27.78 -43.67 -20.34
C ALA A 12 -27.03 -42.88 -19.24
N THR A 13 -25.69 -42.95 -19.20
CA THR A 13 -24.90 -42.56 -18.02
C THR A 13 -24.25 -41.18 -18.11
N SER A 14 -24.04 -40.58 -19.29
CA SER A 14 -23.44 -39.23 -19.36
C SER A 14 -24.46 -38.11 -19.16
N MET A 15 -25.63 -38.20 -19.79
CA MET A 15 -26.67 -37.19 -19.72
C MET A 15 -27.38 -37.16 -18.36
N ASP A 16 -27.60 -38.33 -17.75
CA ASP A 16 -28.12 -38.44 -16.37
C ASP A 16 -27.08 -38.02 -15.33
N LEU A 17 -25.77 -38.25 -15.56
CA LEU A 17 -24.75 -37.69 -14.68
C LEU A 17 -24.74 -36.16 -14.78
N GLU A 18 -24.65 -35.54 -15.96
CA GLU A 18 -24.64 -34.07 -16.06
C GLU A 18 -25.90 -33.41 -15.48
N VAL A 19 -27.07 -34.03 -15.63
CA VAL A 19 -28.33 -33.53 -15.03
C VAL A 19 -28.36 -33.73 -13.51
N LYS A 20 -27.91 -34.88 -12.98
CA LYS A 20 -27.83 -35.13 -11.52
C LYS A 20 -26.74 -34.30 -10.84
N TRP A 21 -25.59 -34.12 -11.48
CA TRP A 21 -24.49 -33.25 -11.02
C TRP A 21 -24.89 -31.78 -11.08
N GLY A 22 -25.49 -31.34 -12.19
CA GLY A 22 -26.03 -29.99 -12.35
C GLY A 22 -27.10 -29.67 -11.29
N ALA A 23 -27.93 -30.62 -10.87
CA ALA A 23 -28.87 -30.42 -9.78
C ALA A 23 -28.19 -30.38 -8.38
N ARG A 24 -27.20 -31.25 -8.13
CA ARG A 24 -26.51 -31.39 -6.84
C ARG A 24 -25.57 -30.22 -6.53
N PHE A 25 -24.81 -29.73 -7.51
CA PHE A 25 -23.79 -28.70 -7.30
C PHE A 25 -24.26 -27.28 -7.59
N ARG A 26 -25.42 -27.09 -8.23
CA ARG A 26 -25.96 -25.76 -8.55
C ARG A 26 -26.10 -24.82 -7.35
N ARG A 27 -26.59 -25.32 -6.21
CA ARG A 27 -26.72 -24.50 -4.99
C ARG A 27 -25.33 -24.11 -4.43
N PRO A 28 -24.39 -25.04 -4.20
CA PRO A 28 -23.01 -24.71 -3.84
C PRO A 28 -22.34 -23.71 -4.79
N LEU A 29 -22.48 -23.89 -6.11
CA LEU A 29 -21.88 -23.01 -7.10
C LEU A 29 -22.51 -21.60 -7.08
N LEU A 30 -23.82 -21.49 -6.87
CA LEU A 30 -24.46 -20.20 -6.66
C LEU A 30 -23.96 -19.53 -5.36
N VAL A 31 -23.82 -20.29 -4.27
CA VAL A 31 -23.24 -19.77 -3.02
C VAL A 31 -21.82 -19.25 -3.27
N TRP A 32 -20.99 -19.99 -3.99
CA TRP A 32 -19.65 -19.55 -4.36
C TRP A 32 -19.66 -18.22 -5.15
N VAL A 33 -20.52 -18.08 -6.17
CA VAL A 33 -20.65 -16.83 -6.93
C VAL A 33 -21.09 -15.66 -6.03
N TYR A 34 -21.96 -15.93 -5.06
CA TYR A 34 -22.37 -14.93 -4.07
C TYR A 34 -21.22 -14.54 -3.12
N VAL A 35 -20.40 -15.50 -2.70
CA VAL A 35 -19.18 -15.24 -1.92
C VAL A 35 -18.21 -14.38 -2.73
N GLN A 36 -18.02 -14.66 -4.02
CA GLN A 36 -17.20 -13.82 -4.91
C GLN A 36 -17.72 -12.38 -4.98
N HIS A 37 -19.04 -12.19 -5.15
CA HIS A 37 -19.65 -10.84 -5.11
C HIS A 37 -19.42 -10.14 -3.76
N LEU A 38 -19.62 -10.83 -2.65
CA LEU A 38 -19.40 -10.28 -1.31
C LEU A 38 -17.95 -9.86 -1.11
N MET A 39 -17.00 -10.71 -1.47
CA MET A 39 -15.56 -10.42 -1.32
C MET A 39 -15.12 -9.28 -2.23
N THR A 40 -15.63 -9.19 -3.46
CA THR A 40 -15.36 -8.04 -4.34
C THR A 40 -15.97 -6.75 -3.79
N PHE A 41 -17.18 -6.78 -3.20
CA PHE A 41 -17.76 -5.64 -2.50
C PHE A 41 -16.87 -5.19 -1.33
N VAL A 42 -16.44 -6.12 -0.48
CA VAL A 42 -15.55 -5.83 0.66
C VAL A 42 -14.24 -5.23 0.18
N TYR A 43 -13.59 -5.82 -0.83
CA TYR A 43 -12.34 -5.31 -1.39
C TYR A 43 -12.44 -3.86 -1.88
N PHE A 44 -13.38 -3.57 -2.79
CA PHE A 44 -13.54 -2.23 -3.34
C PHE A 44 -14.08 -1.22 -2.30
N GLY A 45 -14.89 -1.67 -1.35
CA GLY A 45 -15.35 -0.86 -0.23
C GLY A 45 -14.20 -0.44 0.67
N LEU A 46 -13.35 -1.38 1.08
CA LEU A 46 -12.17 -1.11 1.91
C LEU A 46 -11.14 -0.26 1.16
N LEU A 47 -10.85 -0.57 -0.11
CA LEU A 47 -9.93 0.20 -0.93
C LEU A 47 -10.45 1.63 -1.17
N GLY A 48 -11.75 1.78 -1.41
CA GLY A 48 -12.39 3.09 -1.54
C GLY A 48 -12.38 3.89 -0.24
N ALA A 49 -12.69 3.24 0.89
CA ALA A 49 -12.59 3.84 2.21
C ALA A 49 -11.17 4.33 2.50
N MET A 50 -10.16 3.49 2.25
CA MET A 50 -8.75 3.86 2.38
C MET A 50 -8.44 5.17 1.63
N HIS A 51 -8.87 5.31 0.38
CA HIS A 51 -8.64 6.53 -0.41
C HIS A 51 -9.40 7.76 0.13
N LEU A 52 -10.62 7.58 0.63
CA LEU A 52 -11.43 8.65 1.22
C LEU A 52 -10.87 9.15 2.55
N THR A 53 -10.14 8.30 3.28
CA THR A 53 -9.59 8.61 4.61
C THR A 53 -8.10 8.95 4.61
N LEU A 54 -7.42 8.99 3.45
CA LEU A 54 -6.00 9.38 3.39
C LEU A 54 -5.83 10.82 3.90
N ASP A 55 -4.96 10.99 4.90
CA ASP A 55 -4.54 12.30 5.38
C ASP A 55 -3.66 13.03 4.34
N LEU A 56 -3.34 14.30 4.61
CA LEU A 56 -2.55 15.11 3.68
C LEU A 56 -1.14 14.52 3.43
N GLY A 57 -0.48 14.00 4.47
CA GLY A 57 0.87 13.46 4.37
C GLY A 57 0.92 12.18 3.54
N MET A 58 -0.01 11.28 3.79
CA MET A 58 -0.17 10.04 3.04
C MET A 58 -0.56 10.30 1.59
N ARG A 59 -1.45 11.26 1.31
CA ARG A 59 -1.79 11.63 -0.09
C ARG A 59 -0.56 12.06 -0.89
N VAL A 60 0.32 12.85 -0.27
CA VAL A 60 1.58 13.29 -0.89
C VAL A 60 2.55 12.10 -1.02
N ALA A 61 2.78 11.34 0.05
CA ALA A 61 3.66 10.17 0.07
C ALA A 61 3.33 9.15 -1.01
N MET A 62 2.04 8.89 -1.19
CA MET A 62 1.52 7.90 -2.13
C MET A 62 1.36 8.45 -3.55
N ARG A 63 1.58 9.76 -3.76
CA ARG A 63 1.26 10.48 -5.02
C ARG A 63 -0.18 10.21 -5.47
N SER A 64 -1.12 10.30 -4.54
CA SER A 64 -2.53 9.96 -4.80
C SER A 64 -3.19 10.96 -5.73
N TYR A 65 -3.82 10.47 -6.80
CA TYR A 65 -4.58 11.24 -7.78
C TYR A 65 -6.05 11.31 -7.38
N ALA A 66 -6.55 12.52 -7.18
CA ALA A 66 -7.95 12.81 -6.87
C ALA A 66 -8.54 11.81 -5.85
N SER A 67 -7.86 11.65 -4.71
CA SER A 67 -8.18 10.62 -3.69
C SER A 67 -9.67 10.51 -3.35
N GLY A 68 -10.36 11.64 -3.15
CA GLY A 68 -11.81 11.70 -2.92
C GLY A 68 -12.64 11.08 -4.05
N PRO A 69 -12.64 11.67 -5.27
CA PRO A 69 -13.35 11.11 -6.43
C PRO A 69 -12.95 9.67 -6.78
N SER A 70 -11.66 9.35 -6.74
CA SER A 70 -11.14 7.99 -6.97
C SER A 70 -11.71 7.01 -5.95
N GLY A 71 -11.71 7.37 -4.66
CA GLY A 71 -12.29 6.58 -3.57
C GLY A 71 -13.79 6.36 -3.75
N ALA A 72 -14.54 7.41 -4.10
CA ALA A 72 -15.97 7.31 -4.38
C ALA A 72 -16.27 6.36 -5.55
N LEU A 73 -15.51 6.42 -6.64
CA LEU A 73 -15.68 5.52 -7.79
C LEU A 73 -15.37 4.06 -7.44
N LEU A 74 -14.36 3.82 -6.62
CA LEU A 74 -14.04 2.49 -6.10
C LEU A 74 -15.18 1.96 -5.23
N VAL A 75 -15.72 2.76 -4.31
CA VAL A 75 -16.90 2.38 -3.50
C VAL A 75 -18.10 2.04 -4.40
N LEU A 76 -18.39 2.87 -5.41
CA LEU A 76 -19.46 2.61 -6.38
C LEU A 76 -19.25 1.29 -7.15
N THR A 77 -18.01 0.97 -7.49
CA THR A 77 -17.64 -0.31 -8.10
C THR A 77 -17.93 -1.47 -7.13
N GLY A 78 -17.64 -1.31 -5.84
CA GLY A 78 -18.05 -2.27 -4.82
C GLY A 78 -19.57 -2.44 -4.74
N VAL A 79 -20.33 -1.34 -4.66
CA VAL A 79 -21.79 -1.34 -4.56
C VAL A 79 -22.45 -2.05 -5.75
N LEU A 80 -21.86 -2.01 -6.95
CA LEU A 80 -22.29 -2.80 -8.09
C LEU A 80 -22.45 -4.30 -7.75
N HIS A 81 -21.52 -4.84 -6.96
CA HIS A 81 -21.52 -6.25 -6.54
C HIS A 81 -22.55 -6.56 -5.44
N CYS A 82 -23.25 -5.57 -4.88
CA CYS A 82 -24.40 -5.79 -3.99
C CYS A 82 -25.68 -6.20 -4.75
N TRP A 83 -25.72 -6.02 -6.08
CA TRP A 83 -26.87 -6.36 -6.93
C TRP A 83 -27.56 -7.70 -6.62
N PRO A 84 -26.86 -8.86 -6.53
CA PRO A 84 -27.50 -10.15 -6.26
C PRO A 84 -28.19 -10.28 -4.90
N PHE A 85 -27.88 -9.39 -3.95
CA PHE A 85 -28.48 -9.35 -2.61
C PHE A 85 -29.71 -8.42 -2.53
N LEU A 86 -29.97 -7.62 -3.57
CA LEU A 86 -31.17 -6.78 -3.63
C LEU A 86 -32.43 -7.63 -3.76
N PRO A 87 -33.57 -7.19 -3.18
CA PRO A 87 -34.85 -7.87 -3.37
C PRO A 87 -35.21 -8.04 -4.84
N LEU A 88 -35.77 -9.19 -5.22
CA LEU A 88 -36.15 -9.49 -6.61
C LEU A 88 -37.05 -8.42 -7.23
N ARG A 89 -37.95 -7.81 -6.43
CA ARG A 89 -38.84 -6.72 -6.86
C ARG A 89 -38.04 -5.48 -7.31
N VAL A 90 -36.94 -5.16 -6.61
CA VAL A 90 -36.05 -4.05 -6.95
C VAL A 90 -35.28 -4.37 -8.22
N GLN A 91 -34.68 -5.56 -8.31
CA GLN A 91 -33.97 -6.01 -9.52
C GLN A 91 -34.86 -5.95 -10.77
N GLN A 92 -36.12 -6.39 -10.66
CA GLN A 92 -37.10 -6.35 -11.75
C GLN A 92 -37.51 -4.92 -12.12
N ARG A 93 -37.74 -4.04 -11.15
CA ARG A 93 -38.06 -2.62 -11.40
C ARG A 93 -36.92 -1.92 -12.14
N CYS A 94 -35.67 -2.09 -11.68
CA CYS A 94 -34.49 -1.53 -12.32
C CYS A 94 -34.27 -2.08 -13.73
N ALA A 95 -34.46 -3.39 -13.94
CA ALA A 95 -34.36 -4.00 -15.26
C ALA A 95 -35.40 -3.42 -16.25
N ARG A 96 -36.64 -3.20 -15.79
CA ARG A 96 -37.69 -2.56 -16.61
C ARG A 96 -37.38 -1.10 -16.91
N ALA A 97 -36.81 -0.36 -15.96
CA ALA A 97 -36.38 1.03 -16.15
C ALA A 97 -35.24 1.14 -17.18
N CYS A 98 -34.20 0.30 -17.06
CA CYS A 98 -33.11 0.22 -18.05
C CYS A 98 -33.62 -0.22 -19.42
N ALA A 99 -34.55 -1.17 -19.51
CA ALA A 99 -35.13 -1.59 -20.79
C ALA A 99 -35.91 -0.45 -21.47
N ARG A 100 -36.62 0.37 -20.69
CA ARG A 100 -37.32 1.57 -21.19
C ARG A 100 -36.37 2.68 -21.64
N GLN A 101 -35.24 2.88 -20.94
CA GLN A 101 -34.20 3.83 -21.35
C GLN A 101 -33.40 3.33 -22.56
N GLY A 102 -33.00 2.06 -22.58
CA GLY A 102 -32.25 1.44 -23.68
C GLY A 102 -33.04 1.39 -24.99
N HIS A 103 -34.36 1.19 -24.95
CA HIS A 103 -35.21 1.36 -26.13
C HIS A 103 -35.26 2.80 -26.66
N ARG A 104 -35.07 3.81 -25.80
CA ARG A 104 -35.03 5.23 -26.21
C ARG A 104 -33.64 5.69 -26.67
N THR A 105 -32.54 5.10 -26.19
CA THR A 105 -31.17 5.53 -26.51
C THR A 105 -30.49 4.67 -27.59
N HIS A 106 -30.63 3.33 -27.57
CA HIS A 106 -29.98 2.45 -28.55
C HIS A 106 -30.65 2.45 -29.93
N SER A 107 -31.92 2.86 -30.03
CA SER A 107 -32.66 2.82 -31.31
C SER A 107 -32.36 3.99 -32.24
N ARG A 108 -31.73 5.08 -31.77
CA ARG A 108 -31.56 6.31 -32.58
C ARG A 108 -30.14 6.57 -33.09
N TRP A 109 -29.10 6.01 -32.46
CA TRP A 109 -27.72 6.42 -32.73
C TRP A 109 -26.77 5.29 -33.16
N TRP A 110 -27.16 4.01 -32.99
CA TRP A 110 -26.28 2.87 -33.29
C TRP A 110 -26.99 1.85 -34.19
N PRO A 111 -26.48 1.61 -35.42
CA PRO A 111 -26.99 0.54 -36.27
C PRO A 111 -26.89 -0.81 -35.55
N LYS A 112 -27.95 -1.63 -35.60
CA LYS A 112 -27.92 -3.01 -35.04
C LYS A 112 -26.83 -3.89 -35.68
N SER A 113 -26.30 -3.51 -36.84
CA SER A 113 -25.17 -4.16 -37.52
C SER A 113 -23.80 -3.93 -36.85
N LEU A 114 -23.67 -2.94 -35.96
CA LEU A 114 -22.42 -2.63 -35.24
C LEU A 114 -22.31 -3.31 -33.87
N VAL A 115 -23.32 -4.06 -33.42
CA VAL A 115 -23.24 -4.78 -32.14
C VAL A 115 -22.45 -6.08 -32.36
N PRO A 116 -21.22 -6.21 -31.84
CA PRO A 116 -20.41 -7.40 -32.07
C PRO A 116 -21.10 -8.64 -31.50
N SER A 117 -20.87 -9.80 -32.14
CA SER A 117 -21.38 -11.08 -31.65
C SER A 117 -20.92 -11.34 -30.20
N THR A 118 -21.68 -12.14 -29.44
CA THR A 118 -21.35 -12.46 -28.04
C THR A 118 -19.92 -12.99 -27.87
N ASN A 119 -19.42 -13.81 -28.80
CA ASN A 119 -18.05 -14.30 -28.76
C ASN A 119 -17.01 -13.19 -28.93
N VAL A 120 -17.30 -12.18 -29.77
CA VAL A 120 -16.42 -11.02 -29.98
C VAL A 120 -16.44 -10.10 -28.74
N GLN A 121 -17.60 -9.91 -28.10
CA GLN A 121 -17.69 -9.17 -26.84
C GLN A 121 -16.90 -9.83 -25.71
N ILE A 122 -16.98 -11.17 -25.62
CA ILE A 122 -16.22 -11.95 -24.65
C ILE A 122 -14.72 -11.83 -24.93
N ALA A 123 -14.30 -12.03 -26.18
CA ALA A 123 -12.90 -11.91 -26.58
C ALA A 123 -12.33 -10.51 -26.28
N LEU A 124 -13.09 -9.45 -26.57
CA LEU A 124 -12.70 -8.08 -26.25
C LEU A 124 -12.60 -7.85 -24.73
N GLY A 125 -13.56 -8.37 -23.96
CA GLY A 125 -13.53 -8.30 -22.50
C GLY A 125 -12.32 -9.00 -21.89
N HIS A 126 -11.98 -10.20 -22.39
CA HIS A 126 -10.76 -10.92 -21.98
C HIS A 126 -9.50 -10.14 -22.34
N PHE A 127 -9.42 -9.58 -23.55
CA PHE A 127 -8.26 -8.79 -23.96
C PHE A 127 -8.03 -7.59 -23.04
N VAL A 128 -9.09 -6.85 -22.71
CA VAL A 128 -9.02 -5.72 -21.78
C VAL A 128 -8.61 -6.18 -20.37
N ALA A 129 -9.20 -7.26 -19.88
CA ALA A 129 -8.87 -7.82 -18.56
C ALA A 129 -7.41 -8.26 -18.48
N ILE A 130 -6.94 -9.09 -19.42
CA ILE A 130 -5.55 -9.56 -19.50
C ILE A 130 -4.59 -8.37 -19.61
N SER A 131 -4.92 -7.33 -20.36
CA SER A 131 -4.08 -6.13 -20.48
C SER A 131 -3.94 -5.40 -19.12
N CYS A 132 -5.05 -5.25 -18.40
CA CYS A 132 -5.06 -4.62 -17.08
C CYS A 132 -4.31 -5.45 -16.02
N GLU A 133 -4.52 -6.75 -16.03
CA GLU A 133 -3.88 -7.71 -15.13
C GLU A 133 -2.38 -7.84 -15.45
N THR A 134 -1.99 -7.76 -16.72
CA THR A 134 -0.56 -7.78 -17.11
C THR A 134 0.16 -6.54 -16.60
N TYR A 135 -0.43 -5.36 -16.75
CA TYR A 135 0.15 -4.15 -16.16
C TYR A 135 0.28 -4.28 -14.64
N THR A 136 -0.77 -4.80 -13.99
CA THR A 136 -0.75 -5.01 -12.53
C THR A 136 0.35 -6.00 -12.11
N ALA A 137 0.53 -7.10 -12.84
CA ALA A 137 1.57 -8.08 -12.59
C ALA A 137 2.97 -7.47 -12.76
N TYR A 138 3.18 -6.68 -13.82
CA TYR A 138 4.42 -5.96 -14.04
C TYR A 138 4.69 -4.92 -12.94
N ASP A 139 3.71 -4.10 -12.57
CA ASP A 139 3.86 -3.11 -11.49
C ASP A 139 4.19 -3.79 -10.16
N MET A 140 3.55 -4.92 -9.85
CA MET A 140 3.89 -5.74 -8.69
C MET A 140 5.32 -6.26 -8.74
N SER A 141 5.80 -6.72 -9.91
CA SER A 141 7.18 -7.19 -10.09
C SER A 141 8.22 -6.10 -9.78
N CYS A 142 7.88 -4.83 -10.05
CA CYS A 142 8.75 -3.70 -9.83
C CYS A 142 8.73 -3.17 -8.39
N ARG A 143 7.60 -3.28 -7.68
CA ARG A 143 7.41 -2.62 -6.37
C ARG A 143 7.36 -3.58 -5.19
N ILE A 144 6.73 -4.74 -5.34
CA ILE A 144 6.51 -5.65 -4.21
C ILE A 144 7.85 -6.26 -3.78
N VAL A 145 8.22 -6.00 -2.53
CA VAL A 145 9.48 -6.46 -1.92
C VAL A 145 9.54 -7.97 -1.67
N ASN A 146 8.39 -8.66 -1.73
CA ASN A 146 8.33 -10.12 -1.74
C ASN A 146 8.20 -10.60 -3.19
N PRO A 147 9.30 -11.01 -3.85
CA PRO A 147 9.27 -11.38 -5.26
C PRO A 147 8.39 -12.62 -5.52
N HIS A 148 8.32 -13.57 -4.57
CA HIS A 148 7.44 -14.74 -4.70
C HIS A 148 5.96 -14.37 -4.76
N LEU A 149 5.56 -13.32 -4.04
CA LEU A 149 4.19 -12.83 -4.09
C LEU A 149 3.86 -12.25 -5.49
N ALA A 150 4.75 -11.45 -6.06
CA ALA A 150 4.60 -10.96 -7.44
C ALA A 150 4.57 -12.13 -8.45
N GLY A 151 5.41 -13.14 -8.25
CA GLY A 151 5.44 -14.37 -9.04
C GLY A 151 4.15 -15.19 -8.97
N LEU A 152 3.50 -15.25 -7.80
CA LEU A 152 2.21 -15.91 -7.63
C LEU A 152 1.12 -15.20 -8.44
N TYR A 153 1.08 -13.87 -8.42
CA TYR A 153 0.14 -13.10 -9.25
C TYR A 153 0.39 -13.33 -10.75
N ALA A 154 1.65 -13.29 -11.17
CA ALA A 154 2.02 -13.59 -12.56
C ALA A 154 1.61 -15.02 -12.96
N SER A 155 1.74 -16.00 -12.07
CA SER A 155 1.31 -17.38 -12.31
C SER A 155 -0.20 -17.50 -12.51
N LEU A 156 -1.00 -16.77 -11.72
CA LEU A 156 -2.46 -16.68 -11.91
C LEU A 156 -2.83 -16.02 -13.25
N LEU A 157 -2.07 -15.01 -13.68
CA LEU A 157 -2.25 -14.37 -14.99
C LEU A 157 -1.90 -15.34 -16.13
N VAL A 158 -0.82 -16.11 -16.01
CA VAL A 158 -0.47 -17.16 -16.99
C VAL A 158 -1.60 -18.19 -17.08
N LEU A 159 -2.15 -18.60 -15.94
CA LEU A 159 -3.31 -19.50 -15.88
C LEU A 159 -4.52 -18.87 -16.57
N ASN A 160 -4.76 -17.56 -16.40
CA ASN A 160 -5.82 -16.85 -17.12
C ASN A 160 -5.60 -16.92 -18.64
N CYS A 161 -4.44 -16.48 -19.10
CA CYS A 161 -4.06 -16.46 -20.52
C CYS A 161 -4.23 -17.84 -21.19
N VAL A 162 -3.79 -18.90 -20.51
CA VAL A 162 -3.88 -20.28 -21.03
C VAL A 162 -5.28 -20.84 -20.81
N CYS A 163 -5.77 -21.00 -19.58
CA CYS A 163 -6.98 -21.77 -19.34
C CYS A 163 -8.27 -21.08 -19.82
N THR A 164 -8.40 -19.75 -19.69
CA THR A 164 -9.65 -19.08 -20.06
C THR A 164 -9.82 -18.90 -21.56
N THR A 165 -8.74 -18.95 -22.34
CA THR A 165 -8.86 -18.80 -23.80
C THR A 165 -9.30 -20.08 -24.51
N TRP A 166 -9.02 -21.26 -23.93
CA TRP A 166 -9.50 -22.56 -24.48
C TRP A 166 -11.02 -22.71 -24.39
N LEU A 167 -11.66 -21.93 -23.52
CA LEU A 167 -13.11 -21.87 -23.31
C LEU A 167 -13.89 -21.53 -24.59
N LEU A 168 -13.27 -20.80 -25.51
CA LEU A 168 -13.87 -20.34 -26.75
C LEU A 168 -14.17 -21.48 -27.75
N PHE A 169 -13.54 -22.67 -27.61
CA PHE A 169 -13.58 -23.73 -28.63
C PHE A 169 -14.52 -24.92 -28.33
N LEU A 170 -15.22 -24.91 -27.21
CA LEU A 170 -15.88 -26.08 -26.61
C LEU A 170 -17.21 -26.61 -27.25
N ARG A 171 -17.45 -26.69 -28.56
CA ARG A 171 -18.68 -27.25 -29.24
C ARG A 171 -20.09 -27.21 -28.53
N ASP A 172 -20.34 -27.93 -27.43
CA ASP A 172 -21.64 -27.97 -26.71
C ASP A 172 -21.92 -26.71 -25.86
N ALA A 173 -23.11 -26.12 -26.02
CA ALA A 173 -23.50 -24.90 -25.32
C ALA A 173 -23.83 -25.10 -23.83
N SER A 174 -24.19 -26.33 -23.42
CA SER A 174 -24.67 -26.64 -22.07
C SER A 174 -23.52 -26.69 -21.06
N SER A 175 -22.51 -27.51 -21.35
CA SER A 175 -21.36 -27.73 -20.46
C SER A 175 -20.37 -26.55 -20.54
N LYS A 176 -20.34 -25.83 -21.68
CA LYS A 176 -19.72 -24.49 -21.85
C LYS A 176 -20.30 -23.42 -20.93
N LEU A 177 -21.55 -23.51 -20.52
CA LEU A 177 -22.17 -22.40 -19.82
C LEU A 177 -21.85 -22.42 -18.32
N VAL A 178 -21.58 -23.60 -17.75
CA VAL A 178 -21.41 -23.75 -16.31
C VAL A 178 -19.94 -23.80 -15.92
N TRP A 179 -19.18 -24.79 -16.38
CA TRP A 179 -17.81 -25.04 -15.89
C TRP A 179 -16.80 -24.00 -16.34
N VAL A 180 -16.93 -23.61 -17.59
CA VAL A 180 -16.14 -22.60 -18.27
C VAL A 180 -16.33 -21.22 -17.66
N ASN A 181 -17.59 -20.78 -17.52
CA ASN A 181 -17.89 -19.49 -16.91
C ASN A 181 -17.53 -19.49 -15.41
N LEU A 182 -17.60 -20.64 -14.74
CA LEU A 182 -17.16 -20.77 -13.34
C LEU A 182 -15.64 -20.66 -13.20
N LEU A 183 -14.87 -21.26 -14.10
CA LEU A 183 -13.41 -21.14 -14.10
C LEU A 183 -12.97 -19.70 -14.43
N ASP A 184 -13.59 -19.09 -15.45
CA ASP A 184 -13.39 -17.68 -15.80
C ASP A 184 -13.72 -16.77 -14.61
N SER A 185 -14.86 -16.99 -13.93
CA SER A 185 -15.22 -16.20 -12.75
C SER A 185 -14.29 -16.43 -11.57
N ALA A 186 -13.74 -17.63 -11.40
CA ALA A 186 -12.76 -17.93 -10.35
C ALA A 186 -11.44 -17.19 -10.58
N ILE A 187 -10.89 -17.27 -11.79
CA ILE A 187 -9.60 -16.64 -12.14
C ILE A 187 -9.75 -15.10 -12.20
N SER A 188 -10.80 -14.60 -12.86
CA SER A 188 -11.07 -13.16 -12.93
C SER A 188 -11.28 -12.57 -11.53
N PHE A 189 -12.01 -13.25 -10.64
CA PHE A 189 -12.11 -12.84 -9.24
C PHE A 189 -10.74 -12.84 -8.55
N ALA A 190 -9.95 -13.91 -8.70
CA ALA A 190 -8.65 -14.04 -8.05
C ALA A 190 -7.70 -12.91 -8.45
N LEU A 191 -7.64 -12.54 -9.74
CA LEU A 191 -6.75 -11.48 -10.22
C LEU A 191 -7.25 -10.07 -9.91
N SER A 192 -8.56 -9.83 -10.01
CA SER A 192 -9.13 -8.47 -9.88
C SER A 192 -9.39 -8.03 -8.43
N ALA A 193 -9.79 -8.95 -7.55
CA ALA A 193 -10.24 -8.63 -6.19
C ALA A 193 -9.69 -9.56 -5.12
N GLY A 194 -9.66 -10.87 -5.36
CA GLY A 194 -9.25 -11.87 -4.38
C GLY A 194 -7.80 -11.68 -3.94
N PHE A 195 -6.86 -11.70 -4.88
CA PHE A 195 -5.44 -11.57 -4.58
C PHE A 195 -5.11 -10.23 -3.91
N PRO A 196 -5.52 -9.06 -4.46
CA PRO A 196 -5.27 -7.78 -3.79
C PRO A 196 -5.91 -7.69 -2.39
N LEU A 197 -7.10 -8.27 -2.19
CA LEU A 197 -7.74 -8.31 -0.87
C LEU A 197 -6.90 -9.10 0.15
N PHE A 198 -6.56 -10.34 -0.16
CA PHE A 198 -5.96 -11.25 0.82
C PHE A 198 -4.47 -11.03 1.03
N PHE A 199 -3.73 -10.65 -0.01
CA PHE A 199 -2.27 -10.57 0.06
C PHE A 199 -1.73 -9.15 0.19
N LEU A 200 -2.53 -8.12 -0.14
CA LEU A 200 -2.08 -6.73 -0.06
C LEU A 200 -2.88 -5.93 0.97
N LEU A 201 -4.21 -5.95 0.87
CA LEU A 201 -5.08 -5.09 1.68
C LEU A 201 -5.29 -5.60 3.12
N LEU A 202 -5.56 -6.89 3.32
CA LEU A 202 -5.73 -7.45 4.66
C LEU A 202 -4.46 -7.37 5.51
N PRO A 203 -3.26 -7.68 4.99
CA PRO A 203 -2.02 -7.43 5.70
C PRO A 203 -1.89 -5.96 6.08
N LEU A 204 -2.12 -5.03 5.13
CA LEU A 204 -2.08 -3.59 5.39
C LEU A 204 -3.02 -3.17 6.54
N ILE A 205 -4.26 -3.65 6.54
CA ILE A 205 -5.24 -3.40 7.61
C ILE A 205 -4.74 -3.97 8.93
N ARG A 206 -4.28 -5.23 8.95
CA ARG A 206 -3.71 -5.84 10.15
C ARG A 206 -2.54 -5.01 10.68
N PHE A 207 -1.66 -4.53 9.81
CA PHE A 207 -0.55 -3.66 10.23
C PHE A 207 -1.04 -2.33 10.79
N VAL A 208 -2.05 -1.69 10.19
CA VAL A 208 -2.58 -0.40 10.70
C VAL A 208 -3.32 -0.57 12.04
N PHE A 209 -4.02 -1.68 12.27
CA PHE A 209 -4.85 -1.88 13.47
C PHE A 209 -4.17 -2.69 14.59
N VAL A 210 -3.25 -3.58 14.27
CA VAL A 210 -2.55 -4.46 15.23
C VAL A 210 -1.16 -3.94 15.55
N SER A 211 -0.49 -3.31 14.58
CA SER A 211 0.78 -2.63 14.81
C SER A 211 0.43 -1.20 15.21
N SER A 212 0.44 -0.97 16.51
CA SER A 212 0.21 0.28 17.21
C SER A 212 1.05 1.43 16.62
N ARG A 213 0.79 2.65 17.12
CA ARG A 213 1.44 3.93 16.78
C ARG A 213 2.99 3.92 16.92
N ASP A 214 3.55 2.78 17.26
CA ASP A 214 4.91 2.51 17.71
C ASP A 214 5.79 1.97 16.56
N ILE A 215 5.26 1.50 15.42
CA ILE A 215 6.10 1.03 14.27
C ILE A 215 6.42 2.17 13.25
N ALA A 216 6.00 3.40 13.56
CA ALA A 216 6.12 4.55 12.65
C ALA A 216 7.56 5.03 12.40
N HIS A 217 8.58 4.43 13.02
CA HIS A 217 9.98 4.82 12.86
C HIS A 217 10.86 3.76 12.16
N SER A 218 10.32 2.56 11.88
CA SER A 218 11.07 1.50 11.21
C SER A 218 10.99 1.61 9.69
N LEU A 219 12.13 1.87 9.02
CA LEU A 219 12.20 1.82 7.56
C LEU A 219 11.91 0.43 6.98
N HIS A 220 12.09 -0.63 7.77
CA HIS A 220 11.74 -1.99 7.38
C HIS A 220 10.23 -2.12 7.15
N TRP A 221 9.45 -1.56 8.08
CA TRP A 221 8.00 -1.47 7.96
C TRP A 221 7.58 -0.59 6.79
N TYR A 222 8.17 0.61 6.67
CA TYR A 222 7.89 1.48 5.53
C TYR A 222 8.18 0.79 4.21
N ALA A 223 9.30 0.08 4.06
CA ALA A 223 9.65 -0.60 2.82
C ALA A 223 8.60 -1.61 2.35
N GLN A 224 8.01 -2.37 3.29
CA GLN A 224 6.94 -3.33 2.99
C GLN A 224 5.60 -2.63 2.72
N ILE A 225 5.22 -1.69 3.58
CA ILE A 225 3.90 -1.05 3.55
C ILE A 225 3.80 0.01 2.47
N TYR A 226 4.81 0.85 2.32
CA TYR A 226 4.87 1.89 1.29
C TYR A 226 4.77 1.29 -0.10
N SER A 227 5.57 0.26 -0.37
CA SER A 227 5.60 -0.40 -1.67
C SER A 227 4.27 -1.07 -2.00
N THR A 228 3.68 -1.78 -1.03
CA THR A 228 2.35 -2.41 -1.17
C THR A 228 1.25 -1.37 -1.36
N SER A 229 1.25 -0.33 -0.54
CA SER A 229 0.28 0.76 -0.62
C SER A 229 0.41 1.52 -1.94
N ARG A 230 1.63 1.66 -2.49
CA ARG A 230 1.87 2.34 -3.78
C ARG A 230 1.24 1.58 -4.93
N THR A 231 1.30 0.25 -4.88
CA THR A 231 0.57 -0.60 -5.83
C THR A 231 -0.94 -0.42 -5.68
N LEU A 232 -1.48 -0.32 -4.46
CA LEU A 232 -2.93 -0.16 -4.24
C LEU A 232 -3.46 1.26 -4.53
N CYS A 233 -2.62 2.29 -4.38
CA CYS A 233 -3.02 3.68 -4.57
C CYS A 233 -3.25 4.04 -6.05
N VAL A 234 -4.26 4.85 -6.29
CA VAL A 234 -4.52 5.46 -7.59
C VAL A 234 -3.64 6.69 -7.75
N SER A 235 -2.61 6.61 -8.59
CA SER A 235 -1.67 7.72 -8.83
C SER A 235 -1.94 8.50 -10.11
N SER A 236 -2.85 8.03 -10.95
CA SER A 236 -3.23 8.67 -12.21
C SER A 236 -4.57 8.13 -12.71
N LEU A 237 -5.16 8.82 -13.69
CA LEU A 237 -6.41 8.38 -14.32
C LEU A 237 -6.29 7.00 -15.01
N PRO A 238 -5.21 6.67 -15.75
CA PRO A 238 -5.02 5.31 -16.27
C PRO A 238 -4.97 4.24 -15.18
N VAL A 239 -4.31 4.52 -14.05
CA VAL A 239 -4.26 3.59 -12.91
C VAL A 239 -5.64 3.41 -12.28
N LEU A 240 -6.46 4.46 -12.23
CA LEU A 240 -7.87 4.34 -11.79
C LEU A 240 -8.65 3.37 -12.69
N ALA A 241 -8.49 3.49 -14.01
CA ALA A 241 -9.13 2.59 -14.96
C ALA A 241 -8.66 1.13 -14.77
N LEU A 242 -7.35 0.92 -14.57
CA LEU A 242 -6.76 -0.40 -14.29
C LEU A 242 -7.32 -1.05 -13.01
N ARG A 243 -7.82 -0.27 -12.05
CA ARG A 243 -8.45 -0.77 -10.83
C ARG A 243 -9.95 -1.03 -11.00
N VAL A 244 -10.67 -0.14 -11.68
CA VAL A 244 -12.13 -0.21 -11.83
C VAL A 244 -12.56 -1.22 -12.90
N VAL A 245 -11.90 -1.25 -14.05
CA VAL A 245 -12.31 -2.07 -15.21
C VAL A 245 -12.31 -3.57 -14.88
N PRO A 246 -11.29 -4.16 -14.23
CA PRO A 246 -11.35 -5.56 -13.79
C PRO A 246 -12.51 -5.85 -12.85
N GLY A 247 -12.87 -4.93 -11.96
CA GLY A 247 -14.04 -5.08 -11.08
C GLY A 247 -15.36 -5.14 -11.86
N VAL A 248 -15.56 -4.19 -12.77
CA VAL A 248 -16.78 -4.12 -13.60
C VAL A 248 -16.89 -5.32 -14.56
N THR A 249 -15.78 -5.77 -15.12
CA THR A 249 -15.76 -6.97 -15.99
C THR A 249 -16.07 -8.24 -15.19
N ASN A 250 -15.47 -8.41 -14.02
CA ASN A 250 -15.78 -9.53 -13.10
C ASN A 250 -17.27 -9.55 -12.71
N PHE A 251 -17.89 -8.39 -12.44
CA PHE A 251 -19.34 -8.31 -12.22
C PHE A 251 -20.15 -8.88 -13.40
N GLY A 252 -19.78 -8.54 -14.63
CA GLY A 252 -20.39 -9.07 -15.84
C GLY A 252 -20.25 -10.59 -15.97
N VAL A 253 -19.06 -11.13 -15.65
CA VAL A 253 -18.80 -12.58 -15.63
C VAL A 253 -19.69 -13.28 -14.60
N LEU A 254 -19.71 -12.80 -13.34
CA LEU A 254 -20.50 -13.41 -12.25
C LEU A 254 -22.01 -13.39 -12.54
N ARG A 255 -22.51 -12.35 -13.21
CA ARG A 255 -23.92 -12.30 -13.66
C ARG A 255 -24.23 -13.33 -14.74
N ARG A 256 -23.31 -13.56 -15.69
CA ARG A 256 -23.46 -14.61 -16.71
C ARG A 256 -23.48 -16.00 -16.08
N VAL A 257 -22.57 -16.26 -15.12
CA VAL A 257 -22.58 -17.52 -14.34
C VAL A 257 -23.89 -17.67 -13.57
N SER A 258 -24.33 -16.64 -12.86
CA SER A 258 -25.59 -16.67 -12.10
C SER A 258 -26.80 -16.94 -12.99
N ALA A 259 -26.86 -16.33 -14.17
CA ALA A 259 -27.93 -16.57 -15.14
C ALA A 259 -27.91 -18.01 -15.65
N SER A 260 -26.72 -18.55 -15.97
CA SER A 260 -26.54 -19.95 -16.39
C SER A 260 -27.00 -20.95 -15.34
N LEU A 261 -26.66 -20.70 -14.08
CA LEU A 261 -27.03 -21.53 -12.94
C LEU A 261 -28.49 -21.36 -12.56
N ARG A 262 -29.16 -20.24 -12.89
CA ARG A 262 -30.59 -20.01 -12.60
C ARG A 262 -31.52 -20.57 -13.67
N TYR A 263 -31.04 -20.72 -14.90
CA TYR A 263 -31.82 -21.31 -15.98
C TYR A 263 -32.24 -22.74 -15.61
N LYS A 264 -33.53 -22.95 -15.33
CA LYS A 264 -34.11 -24.29 -15.27
C LYS A 264 -34.26 -24.76 -16.72
N ARG A 265 -33.63 -25.89 -17.10
CA ARG A 265 -34.01 -26.64 -18.30
C ARG A 265 -35.47 -27.06 -18.14
N HIS A 266 -36.42 -26.21 -18.54
CA HIS A 266 -37.84 -26.55 -18.57
C HIS A 266 -38.36 -26.88 -19.97
N HIS A 267 -37.55 -26.71 -21.02
CA HIS A 267 -37.92 -27.16 -22.36
C HIS A 267 -36.69 -27.70 -23.10
N ALA A 268 -36.50 -29.01 -23.06
CA ALA A 268 -35.85 -29.74 -24.14
C ALA A 268 -36.93 -30.58 -24.82
N LEU A 269 -37.40 -30.11 -25.98
CA LEU A 269 -38.08 -30.91 -26.97
C LEU A 269 -37.19 -32.10 -27.32
N GLY A 270 -37.56 -33.31 -26.86
CA GLY A 270 -36.99 -34.59 -27.29
C GLY A 270 -35.48 -34.78 -27.10
N PRO A 271 -34.99 -36.03 -27.09
CA PRO A 271 -33.56 -36.28 -27.13
C PRO A 271 -33.01 -35.81 -28.48
N PRO A 272 -31.89 -35.07 -28.54
CA PRO A 272 -31.19 -34.86 -29.81
C PRO A 272 -30.79 -36.23 -30.35
N ARG A 273 -31.19 -36.54 -31.59
CA ARG A 273 -30.67 -37.69 -32.34
C ARG A 273 -29.19 -37.43 -32.65
N GLY A 274 -28.30 -37.80 -31.74
CA GLY A 274 -26.86 -37.73 -31.93
C GLY A 274 -26.09 -37.91 -30.63
N THR A 275 -25.08 -38.77 -30.65
CA THR A 275 -24.13 -38.95 -29.55
C THR A 275 -23.46 -37.62 -29.20
N ILE A 276 -23.69 -37.11 -27.98
CA ILE A 276 -23.00 -35.94 -27.44
C ILE A 276 -21.51 -36.30 -27.30
N PRO A 277 -20.59 -35.61 -28.00
CA PRO A 277 -19.16 -35.88 -27.87
C PRO A 277 -18.71 -35.52 -26.45
N THR A 278 -18.12 -36.47 -25.73
CA THR A 278 -17.51 -36.26 -24.41
C THR A 278 -15.99 -36.13 -24.53
N GLY A 279 -15.37 -35.42 -23.59
CA GLY A 279 -13.90 -35.20 -23.58
C GLY A 279 -13.40 -34.28 -24.70
N TRP A 280 -12.19 -34.51 -25.21
CA TRP A 280 -11.55 -33.67 -26.25
C TRP A 280 -12.38 -33.55 -27.55
N ARG A 281 -13.27 -34.50 -27.83
CA ARG A 281 -14.19 -34.47 -28.98
C ARG A 281 -15.28 -33.40 -28.89
N ALA A 282 -15.46 -32.81 -27.70
CA ALA A 282 -16.31 -31.64 -27.45
C ALA A 282 -15.66 -30.32 -27.90
N PHE A 283 -14.40 -30.32 -28.32
CA PHE A 283 -13.76 -29.13 -28.89
C PHE A 283 -13.89 -29.13 -30.41
N THR A 284 -14.28 -28.00 -31.00
CA THR A 284 -14.26 -27.81 -32.47
C THR A 284 -13.66 -26.47 -32.84
N LEU A 285 -12.76 -26.53 -33.83
CA LEU A 285 -12.14 -25.38 -34.48
C LEU A 285 -13.03 -24.77 -35.59
N GLN A 286 -14.14 -25.43 -35.93
CA GLN A 286 -15.16 -24.93 -36.86
C GLN A 286 -16.25 -24.19 -36.08
N GLN A 287 -16.12 -22.87 -35.99
CA GLN A 287 -17.14 -21.96 -35.48
C GLN A 287 -17.33 -20.78 -36.45
N ARG A 288 -18.49 -20.11 -36.38
CA ARG A 288 -18.73 -18.83 -37.05
C ARG A 288 -17.75 -17.80 -36.48
N HIS A 289 -16.83 -17.27 -37.30
CA HIS A 289 -15.63 -16.50 -36.93
C HIS A 289 -14.44 -17.31 -36.36
N GLY A 290 -14.32 -18.60 -36.68
CA GLY A 290 -13.27 -19.49 -36.15
C GLY A 290 -11.82 -19.04 -36.43
N ARG A 291 -11.55 -18.27 -37.49
CA ARG A 291 -10.20 -17.70 -37.74
C ARG A 291 -9.82 -16.66 -36.68
N LEU A 292 -10.70 -15.69 -36.41
CA LEU A 292 -10.48 -14.66 -35.38
C LEU A 292 -10.27 -15.29 -34.01
N LEU A 293 -11.08 -16.29 -33.66
CA LEU A 293 -11.00 -16.98 -32.37
C LEU A 293 -9.66 -17.71 -32.19
N LYS A 294 -9.18 -18.38 -33.24
CA LYS A 294 -7.86 -19.04 -33.25
C LYS A 294 -6.72 -18.03 -33.09
N ILE A 295 -6.84 -16.86 -33.72
CA ILE A 295 -5.86 -15.78 -33.56
C ILE A 295 -5.84 -15.31 -32.11
N VAL A 296 -7.01 -15.03 -31.50
CA VAL A 296 -7.10 -14.64 -30.09
C VAL A 296 -6.50 -15.70 -29.16
N LEU A 297 -6.76 -16.99 -29.43
CA LEU A 297 -6.14 -18.10 -28.71
C LEU A 297 -4.62 -18.10 -28.81
N ALA A 298 -4.10 -18.03 -30.02
CA ALA A 298 -2.66 -18.03 -30.25
C ALA A 298 -2.01 -16.83 -29.54
N CYS A 299 -2.59 -15.63 -29.68
CA CYS A 299 -2.09 -14.43 -29.02
C CYS A 299 -2.07 -14.56 -27.50
N ASN A 300 -3.16 -15.03 -26.87
CA ASN A 300 -3.22 -15.16 -25.42
C ASN A 300 -2.28 -16.24 -24.89
N VAL A 301 -2.17 -17.38 -25.57
CA VAL A 301 -1.24 -18.45 -25.16
C VAL A 301 0.21 -18.00 -25.30
N LEU A 302 0.56 -17.37 -26.43
CA LEU A 302 1.90 -16.80 -26.62
C LEU A 302 2.22 -15.73 -25.56
N TRP A 303 1.24 -14.89 -25.23
CA TRP A 303 1.39 -13.90 -24.15
C TRP A 303 1.58 -14.56 -22.79
N GLY A 304 0.81 -15.60 -22.47
CA GLY A 304 0.97 -16.38 -21.25
C GLY A 304 2.36 -17.01 -21.14
N VAL A 305 2.90 -17.56 -22.24
CA VAL A 305 4.28 -18.07 -22.29
C VAL A 305 5.29 -16.95 -22.07
N ALA A 306 5.11 -15.79 -22.71
CA ALA A 306 5.98 -14.64 -22.53
C ALA A 306 6.03 -14.18 -21.06
N VAL A 307 4.86 -14.02 -20.41
CA VAL A 307 4.75 -13.67 -18.98
C VAL A 307 5.40 -14.73 -18.09
N ALA A 308 5.21 -16.02 -18.39
CA ALA A 308 5.84 -17.09 -17.63
C ALA A 308 7.37 -17.03 -17.73
N VAL A 309 7.91 -16.87 -18.94
CA VAL A 309 9.35 -16.80 -19.18
C VAL A 309 9.96 -15.58 -18.48
N THR A 310 9.36 -14.39 -18.63
CA THR A 310 9.89 -13.19 -17.99
C THR A 310 9.78 -13.25 -16.47
N SER A 311 8.67 -13.77 -15.93
CA SER A 311 8.50 -13.93 -14.47
C SER A 311 9.48 -14.96 -13.89
N VAL A 312 9.69 -16.09 -14.54
CA VAL A 312 10.65 -17.12 -14.09
C VAL A 312 12.08 -16.58 -14.16
N ARG A 313 12.43 -15.91 -15.26
CA ARG A 313 13.75 -15.27 -15.40
C ARG A 313 13.99 -14.24 -14.29
N ALA A 314 13.01 -13.40 -13.99
CA ALA A 314 13.14 -12.37 -12.95
C ALA A 314 13.28 -12.95 -11.54
N LEU A 315 12.66 -14.11 -11.26
CA LEU A 315 12.69 -14.77 -9.95
C LEU A 315 13.94 -15.60 -9.70
N TYR A 316 14.38 -16.36 -10.71
CA TYR A 316 15.36 -17.44 -10.51
C TYR A 316 16.69 -17.23 -11.24
N LEU A 317 16.73 -16.32 -12.23
CA LEU A 317 17.93 -16.06 -13.04
C LEU A 317 18.48 -14.64 -12.82
N ARG A 318 18.29 -14.12 -11.60
CA ARG A 318 18.70 -12.77 -11.20
C ARG A 318 20.08 -12.79 -10.56
N SER A 319 20.87 -11.75 -10.79
CA SER A 319 22.09 -11.50 -10.03
C SER A 319 21.75 -11.26 -8.55
N PRO A 320 22.50 -11.82 -7.60
CA PRO A 320 22.28 -11.56 -6.19
C PRO A 320 22.48 -10.08 -5.89
N CYS A 321 21.64 -9.54 -5.01
CA CYS A 321 21.86 -8.22 -4.44
C CYS A 321 22.93 -8.29 -3.34
N PRO A 322 23.61 -7.18 -3.02
CA PRO A 322 24.52 -7.12 -1.88
C PRO A 322 23.80 -7.46 -0.56
N ASP A 323 24.55 -7.96 0.43
CA ASP A 323 23.99 -8.43 1.72
C ASP A 323 23.26 -7.32 2.51
N TYR A 324 23.68 -6.07 2.35
CA TYR A 324 23.03 -4.90 2.95
C TYR A 324 21.72 -4.51 2.24
N CYS A 325 21.35 -5.17 1.14
CA CYS A 325 20.05 -5.00 0.50
C CYS A 325 19.00 -5.88 1.18
N VAL A 326 18.33 -5.33 2.19
CA VAL A 326 17.34 -6.04 3.02
C VAL A 326 16.11 -6.44 2.21
N TYR A 327 15.65 -5.56 1.32
CA TYR A 327 14.52 -5.83 0.44
C TYR A 327 14.83 -5.49 -0.99
N ALA A 328 14.49 -6.40 -1.90
CA ALA A 328 14.59 -6.23 -3.34
C ALA A 328 13.29 -6.64 -4.03
N SER A 329 13.03 -6.07 -5.20
CA SER A 329 11.96 -6.52 -6.09
C SER A 329 12.55 -7.20 -7.33
N ALA A 330 11.68 -7.80 -8.15
CA ALA A 330 12.09 -8.60 -9.30
C ALA A 330 11.42 -8.13 -10.61
N PRO A 331 11.84 -6.99 -11.19
CA PRO A 331 11.26 -6.49 -12.45
C PRO A 331 11.49 -7.47 -13.62
N TRP A 332 10.52 -7.59 -14.51
CA TRP A 332 10.55 -8.55 -15.62
C TRP A 332 11.63 -8.33 -16.68
N PHE A 333 12.06 -7.09 -16.87
CA PHE A 333 12.92 -6.70 -18.00
C PHE A 333 14.39 -6.50 -17.63
N THR A 334 14.78 -6.82 -16.40
CA THR A 334 16.18 -6.80 -15.96
C THR A 334 16.48 -7.99 -15.06
N THR A 335 17.70 -8.51 -15.16
CA THR A 335 18.24 -9.55 -14.26
C THR A 335 19.23 -8.98 -13.25
N GLU A 336 19.53 -7.69 -13.30
CA GLU A 336 20.39 -7.01 -12.34
C GLU A 336 19.67 -6.83 -10.99
N CYS A 337 20.42 -6.57 -9.92
CA CYS A 337 19.84 -6.25 -8.62
C CYS A 337 18.89 -5.04 -8.72
N ASN A 338 17.82 -5.06 -7.92
CA ASN A 338 16.88 -3.93 -7.82
C ASN A 338 16.46 -3.81 -6.35
N CYS A 339 17.36 -3.23 -5.59
CA CYS A 339 17.18 -2.99 -4.18
C CYS A 339 16.10 -1.94 -3.96
N ILE A 340 15.22 -2.21 -3.00
CA ILE A 340 14.17 -1.29 -2.55
C ILE A 340 14.58 -0.66 -1.22
N TYR A 341 15.12 -1.46 -0.30
CA TYR A 341 15.62 -1.01 0.99
C TYR A 341 17.03 -1.52 1.23
N ALA A 342 17.97 -0.59 1.35
CA ALA A 342 19.35 -0.86 1.75
C ALA A 342 19.59 -0.38 3.18
N LEU A 343 20.12 -1.27 4.02
CA LEU A 343 20.59 -1.02 5.38
C LEU A 343 22.06 -1.41 5.46
N LEU A 344 22.95 -0.43 5.41
CA LEU A 344 24.37 -0.64 5.60
C LEU A 344 24.77 -0.23 7.02
N ASN A 345 25.05 -1.23 7.86
CA ASN A 345 25.73 -1.01 9.12
C ASN A 345 27.24 -1.21 8.90
N CYS A 346 28.00 -0.12 8.91
CA CYS A 346 29.42 -0.17 8.56
C CYS A 346 30.26 -0.93 9.60
N ARG A 347 29.84 -0.96 10.86
CA ARG A 347 30.52 -1.73 11.91
C ARG A 347 30.40 -3.23 11.65
N ASP A 348 29.21 -3.69 11.31
CA ASP A 348 28.94 -5.11 11.06
C ASP A 348 29.56 -5.57 9.73
N ALA A 349 29.61 -4.67 8.75
CA ALA A 349 30.26 -4.90 7.45
C ALA A 349 31.79 -4.77 7.49
N GLY A 350 32.39 -4.43 8.65
CA GLY A 350 33.84 -4.24 8.79
C GLY A 350 34.41 -3.09 7.95
N ILE A 351 33.61 -2.06 7.68
CA ILE A 351 34.00 -0.90 6.86
C ILE A 351 34.71 0.13 7.74
N GLU A 352 36.00 0.33 7.46
CA GLU A 352 36.83 1.33 8.14
C GLU A 352 36.63 2.74 7.54
N ALA A 353 37.05 3.76 8.27
CA ALA A 353 36.83 5.17 7.91
C ALA A 353 37.46 5.62 6.57
N ASN A 354 38.44 4.88 6.04
CA ASN A 354 39.09 5.19 4.77
C ASN A 354 38.38 4.59 3.55
N ASP A 355 37.47 3.64 3.73
CA ASP A 355 36.69 3.06 2.63
C ASP A 355 35.42 3.89 2.41
N SER A 356 35.29 4.43 1.20
CA SER A 356 34.16 5.32 0.88
C SER A 356 32.85 4.53 0.81
N VAL A 357 31.92 4.90 1.68
CA VAL A 357 30.55 4.37 1.68
C VAL A 357 29.88 4.62 0.32
N ASP A 358 30.16 5.74 -0.35
CA ASP A 358 29.60 6.09 -1.65
C ASP A 358 29.87 5.02 -2.72
N ASN A 359 31.03 4.36 -2.69
CA ASN A 359 31.39 3.31 -3.66
C ASN A 359 30.48 2.08 -3.59
N ARG A 360 29.75 1.89 -2.47
CA ARG A 360 28.78 0.79 -2.29
C ARG A 360 27.41 1.14 -2.85
N PHE A 361 27.13 2.41 -3.13
CA PHE A 361 25.84 2.90 -3.58
C PHE A 361 25.93 3.43 -5.02
N HIS A 362 26.13 2.52 -5.96
CA HIS A 362 26.05 2.81 -7.38
C HIS A 362 24.85 2.09 -8.01
N ALA A 363 24.19 2.70 -9.00
CA ALA A 363 23.01 2.15 -9.66
C ALA A 363 23.27 0.78 -10.32
N SER A 364 24.51 0.48 -10.72
CA SER A 364 24.90 -0.84 -11.24
C SER A 364 25.02 -1.93 -10.16
N ILE A 365 25.19 -1.55 -8.89
CA ILE A 365 25.35 -2.49 -7.76
C ILE A 365 23.99 -2.78 -7.14
N VAL A 366 23.27 -1.74 -6.72
CA VAL A 366 21.99 -1.87 -5.99
C VAL A 366 20.77 -1.69 -6.88
N GLY A 367 20.96 -1.35 -8.15
CA GLY A 367 19.87 -1.00 -9.07
C GLY A 367 19.43 0.46 -8.96
N PRO A 368 18.73 1.01 -9.97
CA PRO A 368 18.35 2.42 -10.01
C PRO A 368 17.12 2.77 -9.15
N ASN A 369 16.37 1.77 -8.66
CA ASN A 369 15.10 1.98 -7.95
C ASN A 369 15.23 1.92 -6.42
N LEU A 370 16.39 2.25 -5.86
CA LEU A 370 16.54 2.36 -4.42
C LEU A 370 15.52 3.37 -3.86
N VAL A 371 14.69 2.94 -2.90
CA VAL A 371 13.61 3.75 -2.31
C VAL A 371 13.96 4.17 -0.89
N PHE A 372 14.61 3.30 -0.12
CA PHE A 372 15.00 3.53 1.27
C PHE A 372 16.50 3.30 1.41
N LEU A 373 17.23 4.32 1.85
CA LEU A 373 18.67 4.23 2.14
C LEU A 373 18.88 4.50 3.63
N HIS A 374 19.41 3.52 4.35
CA HIS A 374 19.72 3.60 5.76
C HIS A 374 21.21 3.29 5.99
N LEU A 375 21.94 4.27 6.51
CA LEU A 375 23.30 4.09 7.00
C LEU A 375 23.31 4.10 8.51
N GLN A 376 23.97 3.12 9.09
CA GLN A 376 24.13 3.00 10.53
C GLN A 376 25.61 2.83 10.87
N ARG A 377 26.10 3.59 11.86
CA ARG A 377 27.50 3.48 12.35
C ARG A 377 28.57 3.63 11.26
N CYS A 378 28.28 4.42 10.23
CA CYS A 378 29.19 4.68 9.11
C CYS A 378 29.90 6.01 9.29
N ALA A 379 31.22 6.06 9.09
CA ALA A 379 31.99 7.29 9.17
C ALA A 379 31.76 8.18 7.93
N VAL A 380 30.70 8.98 7.95
CA VAL A 380 30.38 9.95 6.87
C VAL A 380 30.30 11.38 7.44
N PRO A 381 31.44 11.94 7.90
CA PRO A 381 31.45 13.25 8.57
C PRO A 381 30.98 14.41 7.69
N ASN A 382 31.06 14.25 6.36
CA ASN A 382 30.62 15.21 5.35
C ASN A 382 29.34 14.79 4.61
N GLY A 383 28.69 13.71 5.06
CA GLY A 383 27.52 13.11 4.41
C GLY A 383 27.87 12.29 3.16
N LEU A 384 26.83 11.83 2.47
CA LEU A 384 26.97 11.13 1.18
C LEU A 384 27.17 12.14 0.04
N ALA A 385 27.92 11.71 -0.98
CA ALA A 385 28.14 12.48 -2.19
C ALA A 385 26.84 12.64 -3.01
N LEU A 386 26.70 13.75 -3.74
CA LEU A 386 25.52 13.96 -4.58
C LEU A 386 25.50 13.00 -5.76
N GLU A 387 26.65 12.70 -6.34
CA GLU A 387 26.79 11.75 -7.44
C GLU A 387 26.16 10.40 -7.06
N THR A 388 26.31 9.99 -5.79
CA THR A 388 25.65 8.82 -5.21
C THR A 388 24.13 9.00 -5.16
N LEU A 389 23.64 10.07 -4.53
CA LEU A 389 22.20 10.26 -4.30
C LEU A 389 21.40 10.53 -5.58
N SER A 390 21.97 11.26 -6.54
CA SER A 390 21.33 11.66 -7.80
C SER A 390 21.05 10.50 -8.74
N GLN A 391 21.74 9.36 -8.57
CA GLN A 391 21.46 8.13 -9.30
C GLN A 391 20.09 7.51 -8.95
N PHE A 392 19.55 7.81 -7.76
CA PHE A 392 18.34 7.17 -7.23
C PHE A 392 17.13 8.10 -7.29
N GLN A 393 16.56 8.24 -8.48
CA GLN A 393 15.38 9.08 -8.71
C GLN A 393 14.11 8.62 -7.96
N SER A 394 14.11 7.39 -7.45
CA SER A 394 13.02 6.82 -6.64
C SER A 394 13.23 6.96 -5.13
N LEU A 395 14.34 7.55 -4.67
CA LEU A 395 14.70 7.64 -3.26
C LEU A 395 13.63 8.43 -2.49
N TYR A 396 12.95 7.77 -1.56
CA TYR A 396 11.88 8.32 -0.75
C TYR A 396 12.39 8.73 0.65
N ALA A 397 13.23 7.91 1.25
CA ALA A 397 13.73 8.12 2.61
C ALA A 397 15.24 7.93 2.70
N LEU A 398 15.87 8.83 3.45
CA LEU A 398 17.28 8.80 3.77
C LEU A 398 17.45 8.85 5.29
N LYS A 399 17.98 7.76 5.86
CA LYS A 399 18.25 7.66 7.30
C LYS A 399 19.75 7.51 7.56
N LEU A 400 20.29 8.39 8.39
CA LEU A 400 21.67 8.41 8.84
C LEU A 400 21.69 8.33 10.36
N GLU A 401 22.13 7.20 10.89
CA GLU A 401 22.11 6.91 12.32
C GLU A 401 23.54 6.66 12.83
N MET A 402 23.97 7.39 13.86
CA MET A 402 25.31 7.22 14.45
C MET A 402 26.45 7.37 13.44
N THR A 403 26.35 8.32 12.51
CA THR A 403 27.27 8.42 11.36
C THR A 403 28.40 9.43 11.52
N GLN A 404 28.55 10.02 12.71
CA GLN A 404 29.52 11.09 12.99
C GLN A 404 29.38 12.32 12.06
N LEU A 405 28.22 12.46 11.40
CA LEU A 405 27.95 13.56 10.47
C LEU A 405 28.11 14.91 11.19
N ALA A 406 29.00 15.76 10.68
CA ALA A 406 29.30 17.07 11.25
C ALA A 406 28.97 18.21 10.29
N ARG A 407 29.17 17.98 8.99
CA ARG A 407 28.86 18.91 7.90
C ARG A 407 28.21 18.13 6.75
N TRP A 408 27.47 18.83 5.91
CA TRP A 408 26.94 18.26 4.66
C TRP A 408 26.77 19.38 3.64
N ASP A 409 27.90 20.02 3.37
CA ASP A 409 27.98 21.29 2.65
C ASP A 409 28.49 21.04 1.23
N VAL A 410 27.66 20.37 0.42
CA VAL A 410 27.96 20.10 -1.00
C VAL A 410 27.50 21.31 -1.84
N PRO A 411 28.41 22.12 -2.43
CA PRO A 411 28.03 23.38 -3.08
C PRO A 411 27.14 23.16 -4.32
N GLY A 412 26.08 23.97 -4.47
CA GLY A 412 25.32 24.10 -5.73
C GLY A 412 24.28 23.01 -6.03
N THR A 413 23.85 22.22 -5.04
CA THR A 413 23.15 20.95 -5.29
C THR A 413 21.92 20.77 -4.39
N SER A 414 20.91 20.04 -4.88
CA SER A 414 19.67 19.73 -4.16
C SER A 414 19.43 18.22 -4.13
N LEU A 415 18.83 17.72 -3.06
CA LEU A 415 18.41 16.33 -2.93
C LEU A 415 17.41 15.95 -4.06
N PRO A 416 17.30 14.66 -4.44
CA PRO A 416 16.28 14.23 -5.40
C PRO A 416 14.88 14.67 -4.97
N SER A 417 14.06 15.14 -5.93
CA SER A 417 12.68 15.61 -5.66
C SER A 417 11.71 14.51 -5.23
N SER A 418 12.17 13.26 -5.21
CA SER A 418 11.47 12.10 -4.67
C SER A 418 11.60 11.97 -3.15
N VAL A 419 12.63 12.58 -2.55
CA VAL A 419 12.89 12.49 -1.10
C VAL A 419 11.76 13.17 -0.33
N MET A 420 11.19 12.45 0.63
CA MET A 420 10.11 12.94 1.49
C MET A 420 10.45 12.85 2.97
N LEU A 421 11.33 11.91 3.35
CA LEU A 421 11.76 11.69 4.73
C LEU A 421 13.28 11.79 4.81
N ILE A 422 13.76 12.64 5.71
CA ILE A 422 15.16 12.75 6.06
C ILE A 422 15.27 12.55 7.57
N ASP A 423 16.04 11.56 7.99
CA ASP A 423 16.23 11.20 9.38
C ASP A 423 17.72 11.15 9.71
N VAL A 424 18.21 12.11 10.49
CA VAL A 424 19.60 12.18 10.94
C VAL A 424 19.62 12.12 12.47
N ARG A 425 20.13 11.02 13.00
CA ARG A 425 20.15 10.76 14.45
C ARG A 425 21.55 10.57 14.99
N TYR A 426 21.77 11.01 16.23
CA TYR A 426 22.94 10.68 17.04
C TYR A 426 24.26 10.98 16.32
N SER A 427 24.37 12.18 15.75
CA SER A 427 25.54 12.61 14.98
C SER A 427 26.23 13.82 15.64
N GLN A 428 27.08 14.53 14.90
CA GLN A 428 27.96 15.59 15.43
C GLN A 428 27.61 16.96 14.86
N LEU A 429 26.35 17.18 14.46
CA LEU A 429 25.91 18.45 13.90
C LEU A 429 26.03 19.57 14.94
N ALA A 430 26.76 20.62 14.60
CA ALA A 430 26.82 21.87 15.38
C ALA A 430 25.86 22.95 14.84
N SER A 431 25.41 22.80 13.59
CA SER A 431 24.46 23.68 12.91
C SER A 431 23.74 22.91 11.82
N VAL A 432 22.60 23.41 11.34
CA VAL A 432 21.89 22.81 10.19
C VAL A 432 22.78 22.84 8.93
N PRO A 433 23.13 21.68 8.35
CA PRO A 433 23.94 21.59 7.14
C PRO A 433 23.31 22.28 5.93
N TYR A 434 24.13 22.78 4.99
CA TYR A 434 23.66 23.51 3.81
C TYR A 434 22.58 22.74 3.01
N ILE A 435 22.76 21.42 2.81
CA ILE A 435 21.82 20.59 2.06
C ILE A 435 20.40 20.55 2.68
N LEU A 436 20.30 20.79 3.98
CA LEU A 436 19.02 20.84 4.72
C LEU A 436 18.45 22.25 4.83
N ARG A 437 19.22 23.29 4.46
CA ARG A 437 18.70 24.66 4.39
C ARG A 437 17.80 24.86 3.17
N SER A 438 18.11 24.21 2.06
CA SER A 438 17.33 24.28 0.81
C SER A 438 16.88 22.88 0.37
N MET A 439 15.95 22.30 1.13
CA MET A 439 15.41 20.98 0.82
C MET A 439 14.39 21.05 -0.33
N PRO A 440 14.22 19.97 -1.11
CA PRO A 440 13.14 19.88 -2.08
C PRO A 440 11.76 20.09 -1.42
N PRO A 441 10.78 20.71 -2.12
CA PRO A 441 9.44 20.94 -1.58
C PRO A 441 8.65 19.64 -1.32
N SER A 442 9.18 18.50 -1.74
CA SER A 442 8.64 17.17 -1.47
C SER A 442 8.88 16.71 -0.03
N VAL A 443 9.88 17.25 0.68
CA VAL A 443 10.22 16.83 2.05
C VAL A 443 9.09 17.20 3.01
N ARG A 444 8.64 16.22 3.81
CA ARG A 444 7.54 16.35 4.77
C ARG A 444 7.91 15.94 6.19
N TRP A 445 8.86 15.04 6.34
CA TRP A 445 9.34 14.55 7.63
C TRP A 445 10.83 14.82 7.75
N LEU A 446 11.19 15.61 8.75
CA LEU A 446 12.58 15.90 9.09
C LEU A 446 12.82 15.52 10.55
N PHE A 447 13.83 14.68 10.76
CA PHE A 447 14.32 14.33 12.09
C PHE A 447 15.78 14.73 12.19
N LEU A 448 16.09 15.61 13.14
CA LEU A 448 17.44 15.99 13.55
C LEU A 448 17.51 15.78 15.06
N VAL A 449 17.74 14.53 15.47
CA VAL A 449 17.64 14.10 16.87
C VAL A 449 19.02 13.70 17.41
N GLY A 450 19.36 14.04 18.64
CA GLY A 450 20.58 13.55 19.26
C GLY A 450 21.85 14.25 18.74
N HIS A 451 21.83 15.58 18.59
CA HIS A 451 23.00 16.37 18.16
C HIS A 451 23.44 17.32 19.29
N PRO A 452 24.36 16.90 20.18
CA PRO A 452 24.68 17.63 21.41
C PRO A 452 25.27 19.04 21.21
N LYS A 453 25.74 19.36 19.99
CA LYS A 453 26.33 20.65 19.64
C LYS A 453 25.35 21.56 18.90
N LEU A 454 24.16 21.07 18.54
CA LEU A 454 23.14 21.84 17.84
C LEU A 454 22.37 22.70 18.85
N VAL A 455 22.77 23.97 18.94
CA VAL A 455 22.23 24.94 19.91
C VAL A 455 21.25 25.93 19.28
N ASP A 456 21.17 26.00 17.95
CA ASP A 456 20.30 26.94 17.26
C ASP A 456 19.89 26.46 15.86
N ILE A 457 18.72 26.91 15.41
CA ILE A 457 18.23 26.77 14.03
C ILE A 457 17.99 28.18 13.48
N PRO A 458 18.77 28.62 12.48
CA PRO A 458 18.65 29.97 11.92
C PRO A 458 17.27 30.26 11.29
N SER A 459 16.81 31.51 11.35
CA SER A 459 15.47 31.91 10.85
C SER A 459 15.29 31.69 9.34
N ASP A 460 16.36 31.81 8.54
CA ASP A 460 16.34 31.51 7.10
C ASP A 460 16.07 30.02 6.81
N VAL A 461 16.46 29.13 7.73
CA VAL A 461 16.17 27.70 7.62
C VAL A 461 14.70 27.42 7.85
N TYR A 462 14.09 28.02 8.88
CA TYR A 462 12.66 27.87 9.15
C TYR A 462 11.78 28.34 7.98
N ALA A 463 12.17 29.43 7.30
CA ALA A 463 11.48 29.93 6.12
C ALA A 463 11.40 28.89 4.98
N ASN A 464 12.39 27.99 4.89
CA ASN A 464 12.43 26.91 3.90
C ASN A 464 11.78 25.60 4.37
N TRP A 465 11.45 25.48 5.66
CA TRP A 465 10.84 24.27 6.26
C TRP A 465 9.31 24.35 6.39
N THR A 466 8.68 25.34 5.75
CA THR A 466 7.23 25.63 5.83
C THR A 466 6.31 24.50 5.33
N ASN A 467 6.83 23.58 4.51
CA ASN A 467 6.11 22.43 3.97
C ASN A 467 6.15 21.17 4.85
N LEU A 468 6.91 21.19 5.96
CA LEU A 468 7.05 20.05 6.85
C LEU A 468 5.72 19.76 7.57
N LEU A 469 5.39 18.47 7.67
CA LEU A 469 4.29 17.95 8.47
C LEU A 469 4.78 17.48 9.84
N SER A 470 6.04 17.05 9.92
CA SER A 470 6.66 16.57 11.14
C SER A 470 8.09 17.10 11.23
N LEU A 471 8.40 17.74 12.36
CA LEU A 471 9.73 18.23 12.67
C LEU A 471 10.14 17.67 14.03
N TRP A 472 11.23 16.89 14.06
CA TRP A 472 11.78 16.32 15.28
C TRP A 472 13.16 16.90 15.55
N LEU A 473 13.28 17.57 16.69
CA LEU A 473 14.46 18.26 17.17
C LEU A 473 14.79 17.84 18.60
N GLY A 474 14.34 16.65 19.01
CA GLY A 474 14.59 16.11 20.34
C GLY A 474 16.07 15.81 20.61
N ASP A 475 16.44 15.74 21.88
CA ASP A 475 17.81 15.36 22.32
C ASP A 475 18.92 16.23 21.68
N ASN A 476 18.67 17.54 21.65
CA ASN A 476 19.63 18.54 21.18
C ASN A 476 19.96 19.51 22.34
N ALA A 477 20.63 20.62 22.03
CA ALA A 477 20.99 21.63 23.02
C ALA A 477 20.26 22.97 22.77
N LEU A 478 19.03 22.94 22.25
CA LEU A 478 18.26 24.14 21.92
C LEU A 478 17.78 24.86 23.20
N PRO A 479 18.14 26.13 23.43
CA PRO A 479 17.71 26.86 24.62
C PRO A 479 16.34 27.55 24.47
N HIS A 480 15.88 27.75 23.23
CA HIS A 480 14.61 28.43 22.95
C HIS A 480 14.09 28.08 21.55
N VAL A 481 12.83 28.42 21.30
CA VAL A 481 12.20 28.39 19.98
C VAL A 481 11.73 29.79 19.62
N ARG A 482 12.11 30.28 18.44
CA ARG A 482 11.76 31.65 18.01
C ARG A 482 10.28 31.72 17.60
N PRO A 483 9.47 32.62 18.21
CA PRO A 483 8.03 32.68 17.94
C PRO A 483 7.69 32.95 16.47
N ARG A 484 8.37 33.93 15.84
CA ARG A 484 8.11 34.30 14.45
C ARG A 484 8.43 33.19 13.45
N ASP A 485 9.42 32.36 13.78
CA ASP A 485 9.89 31.30 12.89
C ASP A 485 8.93 30.11 12.94
N ILE A 486 8.52 29.69 14.14
CA ILE A 486 7.56 28.59 14.27
C ILE A 486 6.18 28.94 13.71
N ALA A 487 5.76 30.20 13.82
CA ALA A 487 4.49 30.69 13.27
C ALA A 487 4.36 30.50 11.74
N GLN A 488 5.47 30.42 11.01
CA GLN A 488 5.48 30.21 9.56
C GLN A 488 5.21 28.75 9.16
N MET A 489 5.38 27.79 10.08
CA MET A 489 5.25 26.36 9.83
C MET A 489 3.79 25.88 9.82
N THR A 490 2.94 26.52 9.01
CA THR A 490 1.48 26.30 8.98
C THR A 490 1.04 24.88 8.60
N SER A 491 1.92 24.10 7.97
CA SER A 491 1.68 22.70 7.62
C SER A 491 1.94 21.71 8.77
N LEU A 492 2.61 22.16 9.84
CA LEU A 492 3.16 21.29 10.87
C LEU A 492 2.04 20.62 11.69
N GLN A 493 2.15 19.30 11.86
CA GLN A 493 1.23 18.47 12.64
C GLN A 493 1.87 17.93 13.92
N ILE A 494 3.15 17.58 13.85
CA ILE A 494 3.93 17.03 14.95
C ILE A 494 5.21 17.85 15.11
N LEU A 495 5.46 18.31 16.33
CA LEU A 495 6.69 18.97 16.73
C LEU A 495 7.28 18.26 17.94
N ASP A 496 8.50 17.76 17.82
CA ASP A 496 9.27 17.24 18.94
C ASP A 496 10.43 18.18 19.28
N LEU A 497 10.44 18.64 20.52
CA LEU A 497 11.43 19.50 21.15
C LEU A 497 11.86 18.93 22.51
N SER A 498 11.64 17.64 22.74
CA SER A 498 11.98 16.96 23.97
C SER A 498 13.48 16.94 24.25
N SER A 499 13.87 16.77 25.51
CA SER A 499 15.29 16.64 25.91
C SER A 499 16.15 17.78 25.34
N ASN A 500 15.72 19.01 25.57
CA ASN A 500 16.41 20.24 25.19
C ASN A 500 16.59 21.14 26.43
N GLN A 501 16.94 22.42 26.24
CA GLN A 501 17.17 23.39 27.32
C GLN A 501 16.10 24.50 27.32
N ILE A 502 14.90 24.20 26.84
CA ILE A 502 13.84 25.21 26.62
C ILE A 502 13.19 25.58 27.96
N ALA A 503 13.22 26.88 28.29
CA ALA A 503 12.56 27.40 29.49
C ALA A 503 11.18 28.02 29.19
N ASP A 504 11.06 28.72 28.05
CA ASP A 504 9.87 29.43 27.62
C ASP A 504 9.38 28.92 26.27
N ILE A 505 8.06 28.78 26.11
CA ILE A 505 7.45 28.33 24.85
C ILE A 505 6.54 29.41 24.24
N PRO A 506 6.52 29.58 22.91
CA PRO A 506 5.67 30.54 22.23
C PRO A 506 4.22 30.03 22.11
N GLU A 507 3.47 30.08 23.22
CA GLU A 507 2.12 29.52 23.32
C GLU A 507 1.15 30.09 22.27
N THR A 508 1.21 31.39 22.01
CA THR A 508 0.31 32.07 21.06
C THR A 508 0.52 31.56 19.63
N GLU A 509 1.77 31.48 19.20
CA GLU A 509 2.15 31.06 17.85
C GLU A 509 1.90 29.57 17.64
N LEU A 510 2.25 28.72 18.62
CA LEU A 510 1.93 27.29 18.59
C LEU A 510 0.40 27.06 18.59
N GLY A 511 -0.35 27.87 19.33
CA GLY A 511 -1.81 27.87 19.35
C GLY A 511 -2.43 28.25 18.01
N ALA A 512 -1.77 29.12 17.24
CA ALA A 512 -2.23 29.59 15.94
C ALA A 512 -1.95 28.61 14.78
N LEU A 513 -1.08 27.60 14.96
CA LEU A 513 -0.78 26.63 13.91
C LEU A 513 -1.99 25.74 13.58
N PRO A 514 -2.59 25.81 12.38
CA PRO A 514 -3.90 25.21 12.13
C PRO A 514 -3.90 23.67 12.19
N LEU A 515 -2.77 23.03 11.89
CA LEU A 515 -2.66 21.58 11.77
C LEU A 515 -1.93 20.89 12.94
N LEU A 516 -1.35 21.65 13.88
CA LEU A 516 -0.59 21.08 15.00
C LEU A 516 -1.51 20.27 15.92
N ARG A 517 -1.14 19.00 16.15
CA ARG A 517 -1.88 17.99 16.91
C ARG A 517 -1.05 17.33 18.02
N THR A 518 0.27 17.32 17.87
CA THR A 518 1.19 16.66 18.80
C THR A 518 2.38 17.56 19.08
N LEU A 519 2.68 17.77 20.36
CA LEU A 519 3.82 18.55 20.83
C LEU A 519 4.53 17.81 21.97
N TYR A 520 5.78 17.43 21.74
CA TYR A 520 6.63 16.82 22.76
C TYR A 520 7.61 17.86 23.31
N LEU A 521 7.55 18.09 24.62
CA LEU A 521 8.37 19.06 25.37
C LEU A 521 8.92 18.45 26.67
N HIS A 522 8.86 17.13 26.83
CA HIS A 522 9.38 16.48 28.02
C HIS A 522 10.89 16.70 28.19
N ASN A 523 11.38 16.63 29.43
CA ASN A 523 12.78 16.84 29.79
C ASN A 523 13.34 18.17 29.26
N ASN A 524 12.72 19.27 29.71
CA ASN A 524 13.14 20.65 29.41
C ASN A 524 13.19 21.47 30.71
N ALA A 525 13.38 22.78 30.61
CA ALA A 525 13.44 23.70 31.74
C ALA A 525 12.14 24.50 31.98
N ILE A 526 10.99 24.00 31.51
CA ILE A 526 9.70 24.72 31.54
C ILE A 526 9.14 24.78 32.95
N ARG A 527 8.96 25.99 33.48
CA ARG A 527 8.43 26.19 34.85
C ARG A 527 6.93 26.52 34.88
N ILE A 528 6.45 27.19 33.83
CA ILE A 528 5.07 27.68 33.74
C ILE A 528 4.27 26.71 32.90
N PHE A 529 3.15 26.23 33.43
CA PHE A 529 2.24 25.36 32.68
C PHE A 529 1.57 26.16 31.53
N PRO A 530 1.59 25.65 30.28
CA PRO A 530 1.15 26.41 29.11
C PRO A 530 -0.37 26.39 28.91
N SER A 531 -1.07 27.06 29.82
CA SER A 531 -2.53 27.12 29.83
C SER A 531 -3.11 27.82 28.59
N THR A 532 -2.44 28.84 28.04
CA THR A 532 -2.96 29.59 26.90
C THR A 532 -2.90 28.76 25.62
N LEU A 533 -1.86 27.94 25.46
CA LEU A 533 -1.76 26.98 24.37
C LEU A 533 -2.91 25.96 24.40
N LEU A 534 -3.21 25.40 25.57
CA LEU A 534 -4.27 24.39 25.70
C LEU A 534 -5.68 24.98 25.54
N ARG A 535 -5.90 26.25 25.93
CA ARG A 535 -7.16 26.95 25.59
C ARG A 535 -7.33 27.14 24.08
N ALA A 536 -6.25 27.46 23.36
CA ALA A 536 -6.28 27.58 21.91
C ALA A 536 -6.42 26.22 21.20
N LYS A 537 -5.82 25.16 21.77
CA LYS A 537 -5.78 23.80 21.20
C LYS A 537 -6.17 22.73 22.24
N PRO A 538 -7.46 22.60 22.58
CA PRO A 538 -7.90 21.69 23.65
C PRO A 538 -7.67 20.20 23.37
N ASN A 539 -7.51 19.81 22.09
CA ASN A 539 -7.25 18.43 21.68
C ASN A 539 -5.76 18.15 21.39
N LEU A 540 -4.86 19.06 21.76
CA LEU A 540 -3.43 18.86 21.58
C LEU A 540 -2.94 17.71 22.46
N LEU A 541 -2.21 16.76 21.86
CA LEU A 541 -1.39 15.82 22.61
C LEU A 541 -0.13 16.56 23.04
N LEU A 542 0.02 16.79 24.34
CA LEU A 542 1.10 17.57 24.92
C LEU A 542 1.84 16.75 25.97
N SER A 543 3.14 16.55 25.79
CA SER A 543 3.99 15.92 26.80
C SER A 543 4.92 16.96 27.42
N LEU A 544 4.82 17.12 28.74
CA LEU A 544 5.59 18.05 29.58
C LEU A 544 6.31 17.32 30.72
N ASN A 545 6.44 15.99 30.63
CA ASN A 545 7.07 15.19 31.67
C ASN A 545 8.48 15.71 31.99
N HIS A 546 8.96 15.50 33.21
CA HIS A 546 10.32 15.90 33.61
C HIS A 546 10.64 17.39 33.36
N ASN A 547 9.66 18.27 33.59
CA ASN A 547 9.86 19.71 33.62
C ASN A 547 9.68 20.25 35.05
N PRO A 548 10.31 21.39 35.40
CA PRO A 548 10.16 22.03 36.72
C PRO A 548 8.82 22.75 36.94
N ILE A 549 7.70 22.13 36.54
CA ILE A 549 6.34 22.65 36.70
C ILE A 549 5.83 22.33 38.10
N ALA A 550 5.64 23.37 38.93
CA ALA A 550 5.18 23.20 40.31
C ALA A 550 3.66 23.34 40.48
N THR A 551 3.01 24.12 39.64
CA THR A 551 1.58 24.42 39.77
C THR A 551 0.87 24.32 38.42
N ILE A 552 -0.35 23.78 38.47
CA ILE A 552 -1.27 23.72 37.34
C ILE A 552 -2.61 24.24 37.82
N ALA A 553 -3.11 25.31 37.20
CA ALA A 553 -4.32 26.00 37.64
C ALA A 553 -5.61 25.46 36.99
N GLU A 554 -5.50 24.59 35.98
CA GLU A 554 -6.62 24.09 35.18
C GLU A 554 -6.69 22.56 35.23
N ILE A 555 -7.88 21.99 34.97
CA ILE A 555 -8.05 20.54 34.92
C ILE A 555 -7.32 20.00 33.69
N VAL A 556 -6.38 19.08 33.92
CA VAL A 556 -5.57 18.45 32.88
C VAL A 556 -6.38 17.33 32.23
N GLY A 557 -6.63 17.44 30.92
CA GLY A 557 -7.27 16.39 30.12
C GLY A 557 -6.36 15.19 29.89
N ARG A 558 -6.91 14.08 29.38
CA ARG A 558 -6.16 12.83 29.10
C ARG A 558 -5.03 12.96 28.07
N SER A 559 -5.01 14.03 27.27
CA SER A 559 -4.02 14.25 26.22
C SER A 559 -2.78 15.02 26.70
N VAL A 560 -2.74 15.41 27.97
CA VAL A 560 -1.63 16.18 28.55
C VAL A 560 -0.93 15.35 29.61
N HIS A 561 0.36 15.14 29.42
CA HIS A 561 1.22 14.35 30.29
C HIS A 561 2.17 15.28 31.04
N VAL A 562 2.20 15.21 32.37
CA VAL A 562 3.03 16.04 33.26
C VAL A 562 3.75 15.17 34.31
N ALA A 563 4.00 13.90 33.97
CA ALA A 563 4.66 12.95 34.86
C ALA A 563 6.02 13.46 35.34
N SER A 564 6.41 13.04 36.55
CA SER A 564 7.71 13.39 37.15
C SER A 564 8.00 14.90 37.25
N THR A 565 6.96 15.74 37.30
CA THR A 565 7.06 17.18 37.60
C THR A 565 6.88 17.43 39.10
N PRO A 566 7.39 18.54 39.66
CA PRO A 566 7.11 18.91 41.05
C PRO A 566 5.61 18.95 41.39
N PHE A 567 4.74 19.31 40.44
CA PHE A 567 3.29 19.23 40.58
C PHE A 567 2.81 17.80 40.92
N CYS A 568 3.32 16.79 40.21
CA CYS A 568 2.96 15.40 40.45
C CYS A 568 3.55 14.82 41.74
N THR A 569 4.58 15.44 42.33
CA THR A 569 5.07 15.03 43.66
C THR A 569 4.12 15.42 44.79
N ALA A 570 3.33 16.49 44.59
CA ALA A 570 2.38 17.01 45.57
C ALA A 570 0.93 16.58 45.29
N THR A 571 0.66 15.90 44.19
CA THR A 571 -0.69 15.47 43.77
C THR A 571 -0.79 13.96 43.64
N PRO A 572 -1.97 13.37 43.88
CA PRO A 572 -2.17 11.93 43.72
C PRO A 572 -1.94 11.49 42.27
N MET A 573 -1.57 10.22 42.07
CA MET A 573 -1.46 9.64 40.73
C MET A 573 -2.79 9.76 39.96
N THR A 574 -2.70 10.28 38.74
CA THR A 574 -3.83 10.45 37.80
C THR A 574 -3.39 10.00 36.42
N SER A 575 -4.27 10.07 35.41
CA SER A 575 -3.84 9.82 34.02
C SER A 575 -2.76 10.80 33.53
N ALA A 576 -2.59 11.95 34.18
CA ALA A 576 -1.58 12.96 33.85
C ALA A 576 -0.32 12.86 34.73
N CYS A 577 -0.44 12.28 35.94
CA CYS A 577 0.65 12.05 36.90
C CYS A 577 0.91 10.55 37.09
N TYR A 578 1.96 10.07 36.45
CA TYR A 578 2.48 8.70 36.56
C TYR A 578 4.01 8.76 36.68
N GLU A 579 4.68 7.62 36.85
CA GLU A 579 6.14 7.53 36.88
C GLU A 579 6.66 7.06 35.51
N ASP A 580 7.60 7.81 34.95
CA ASP A 580 8.37 7.39 33.77
C ASP A 580 9.56 6.52 34.23
N CYS A 581 10.02 5.62 33.36
CA CYS A 581 11.13 4.71 33.67
C CYS A 581 12.51 5.41 33.70
N ALA A 582 12.67 6.53 32.99
CA ALA A 582 13.88 7.37 33.03
C ALA A 582 13.56 8.84 32.69
N PRO A 583 14.36 9.81 33.18
CA PRO A 583 14.10 11.24 32.95
C PRO A 583 14.07 11.70 31.50
N SER A 584 14.94 11.11 30.67
CA SER A 584 15.05 11.34 29.24
C SER A 584 14.14 10.43 28.41
N CYS A 585 13.23 9.69 29.05
CA CYS A 585 12.40 8.70 28.40
C CYS A 585 10.93 8.83 28.81
N GLY A 586 10.15 9.58 28.03
CA GLY A 586 8.70 9.61 28.22
C GLY A 586 8.04 8.32 27.75
N MET A 587 6.92 7.92 28.38
CA MET A 587 6.12 6.75 27.99
C MET A 587 5.85 6.51 26.47
N PRO A 588 5.66 7.51 25.58
CA PRO A 588 5.46 7.23 24.15
C PRO A 588 6.73 6.83 23.39
N PHE A 589 7.91 6.85 24.04
CA PHE A 589 9.18 6.50 23.43
C PHE A 589 9.62 5.07 23.75
N VAL A 590 9.20 4.50 24.89
CA VAL A 590 9.51 3.11 25.25
C VAL A 590 8.84 2.13 24.29
N GLY A 591 9.62 1.27 23.62
CA GLY A 591 9.07 0.19 22.79
C GLY A 591 8.51 0.68 21.44
N ASN A 592 9.06 1.77 20.89
CA ASN A 592 8.67 2.39 19.62
C ASN A 592 9.49 1.92 18.39
N TYR A 593 10.14 0.75 18.50
CA TYR A 593 10.94 0.08 17.46
C TYR A 593 12.08 0.93 16.90
N LEU A 594 12.56 1.87 17.69
CA LEU A 594 13.63 2.79 17.37
C LEU A 594 14.43 2.93 18.64
N CYS A 595 15.73 2.66 18.60
CA CYS A 595 16.55 2.81 19.79
C CYS A 595 16.71 4.29 20.18
N ASP A 596 15.88 4.75 21.12
CA ASP A 596 15.96 6.05 21.74
C ASP A 596 17.00 6.00 22.88
N LEU A 597 18.15 6.65 22.68
CA LEU A 597 19.25 6.59 23.65
C LEU A 597 18.86 7.09 25.05
N GLY A 598 17.92 8.03 25.13
CA GLY A 598 17.35 8.49 26.40
C GLY A 598 16.54 7.43 27.15
N CYS A 599 16.05 6.41 26.45
CA CYS A 599 15.30 5.24 26.93
C CYS A 599 16.17 3.99 27.11
N ASN A 600 17.43 4.03 26.69
CA ASN A 600 18.36 2.90 26.79
C ASN A 600 18.90 2.70 28.21
N THR A 601 18.03 2.32 29.14
CA THR A 601 18.36 2.04 30.54
C THR A 601 17.72 0.75 31.01
N THR A 602 18.27 0.12 32.05
CA THR A 602 17.69 -1.11 32.64
C THR A 602 16.28 -0.87 33.19
N ALA A 603 15.99 0.32 33.72
CA ALA A 603 14.68 0.68 34.24
C ALA A 603 13.61 0.76 33.14
N CYS A 604 14.00 1.18 31.94
CA CYS A 604 13.15 1.19 30.74
C CYS A 604 13.21 -0.13 29.95
N ALA A 605 13.81 -1.18 30.51
CA ALA A 605 14.05 -2.45 29.83
C ALA A 605 14.77 -2.30 28.47
N PHE A 606 15.76 -1.40 28.40
CA PHE A 606 16.51 -1.07 27.18
C PHE A 606 15.58 -0.63 26.04
N ASP A 607 14.79 0.39 26.32
CA ASP A 607 13.78 0.91 25.40
C ASP A 607 12.74 -0.14 24.99
N GLY A 608 12.23 -0.90 25.96
CA GLY A 608 11.31 -2.01 25.69
C GLY A 608 11.92 -3.15 24.86
N GLY A 609 13.25 -3.20 24.75
CA GLY A 609 14.01 -4.16 23.94
C GLY A 609 14.41 -3.63 22.56
N ASP A 610 14.13 -2.37 22.23
CA ASP A 610 14.47 -1.79 20.92
C ASP A 610 15.96 -1.41 20.79
N CYS A 611 16.63 -1.15 21.92
CA CYS A 611 18.06 -0.91 21.99
C CYS A 611 18.84 -2.20 22.29
N ASP A 612 18.90 -3.12 21.33
CA ASP A 612 19.75 -4.33 21.44
C ASP A 612 21.12 -4.05 20.79
N PHE A 613 22.17 -3.87 21.60
CA PHE A 613 23.53 -3.56 21.14
C PHE A 613 24.55 -4.64 21.49
#